data_AF-A0A522W3A4-F1
#
_entry.id   AF-A0A522W3A4-F1
#
_cell.length_a   1.000
_cell.length_b   1.000
_cell.length_c   1.000
_cell.angle_alpha   90.00
_cell.angle_beta   90.00
_cell.angle_gamma   90.00
#
_symmetry.space_group_name_H-M   'P 1'
#
loop_
_entity.id
_entity.type
_entity.pdbx_description
1 polymer ?
#
loop_
_entity_poly.entity_id
_entity_poly.type
_entity_poly.pdbx_seq_one_letter_code
_entity_poly.pdbx_strand_id
1 'polypeptide(L)'
;MSKPPPNDTLILKRELVGLFGHMQKIRKELAALNPPGSPDHFGGMSEQLDAIVDATEGATNTIMESMESIDSLMGEARALAADNPPLGEIFDKVTDKVNMVFEACSFQDITGQRISKVVNSLKFVEERVNTIILTWGREELTKVVVEIKEEDPDKKLLHGPQLPGQGVTQADVDKMLGQDAIDKLFG
;
A
#
# COMPACT_ATOMS: atom_id res chain seq x y z
N MET A 1 16.07 3.21 -35.86
CA MET A 1 15.81 3.29 -34.40
C MET A 1 17.12 3.00 -33.69
N SER A 2 17.71 4.01 -33.05
CA SER A 2 18.98 3.86 -32.32
C SER A 2 18.74 3.01 -31.06
N LYS A 3 19.57 1.99 -30.84
CA LYS A 3 19.53 1.18 -29.62
C LYS A 3 19.91 2.10 -28.45
N PRO A 4 19.12 2.18 -27.35
CA PRO A 4 19.47 3.04 -26.22
C PRO A 4 20.86 2.65 -25.67
N PRO A 5 21.66 3.61 -25.18
CA PRO A 5 22.98 3.32 -24.66
C PRO A 5 22.89 2.27 -23.52
N PRO A 6 23.92 1.42 -23.34
CA PRO A 6 23.85 0.27 -22.44
C PRO A 6 23.47 0.61 -20.99
N ASN A 7 23.78 1.83 -20.54
CA ASN A 7 23.44 2.30 -19.20
C ASN A 7 21.93 2.53 -19.01
N ASP A 8 21.23 3.06 -20.01
CA ASP A 8 19.79 3.35 -19.95
C ASP A 8 18.96 2.06 -19.86
N THR A 9 19.43 1.00 -20.52
CA THR A 9 18.76 -0.31 -20.47
C THR A 9 18.85 -0.95 -19.07
N LEU A 10 19.98 -0.80 -18.39
CA LEU A 10 20.18 -1.30 -17.03
C LEU A 10 19.35 -0.51 -16.02
N ILE A 11 19.31 0.82 -16.15
CA ILE A 11 18.46 1.69 -15.32
C ILE A 11 16.98 1.30 -15.47
N LEU A 12 16.49 1.15 -16.71
CA LEU A 12 15.11 0.74 -16.95
C LEU A 12 14.78 -0.65 -16.38
N LYS A 13 15.73 -1.60 -16.48
CA LYS A 13 15.59 -2.92 -15.87
C LYS A 13 15.48 -2.84 -14.35
N ARG A 14 16.33 -2.03 -13.71
CA ARG A 14 16.31 -1.79 -12.26
C ARG A 14 14.99 -1.19 -11.81
N GLU A 15 14.51 -0.14 -12.48
CA GLU A 15 13.24 0.52 -12.16
C GLU A 15 12.06 -0.45 -12.28
N LEU A 16 12.03 -1.30 -13.31
CA LEU A 16 10.95 -2.28 -13.48
C LEU A 16 10.96 -3.35 -12.38
N VAL A 17 12.14 -3.84 -11.99
CA VAL A 17 12.29 -4.79 -10.87
C VAL A 17 11.87 -4.12 -9.55
N GLY A 18 12.22 -2.86 -9.35
CA GLY A 18 11.79 -2.07 -8.19
C GLY A 18 10.26 -1.90 -8.14
N LEU A 19 9.64 -1.59 -9.27
CA LEU A 19 8.18 -1.47 -9.39
C LEU A 19 7.48 -2.80 -9.09
N PHE A 20 8.01 -3.91 -9.61
CA PHE A 20 7.49 -5.24 -9.31
C PHE A 20 7.61 -5.60 -7.83
N GLY A 21 8.76 -5.32 -7.21
CA GLY A 21 8.95 -5.52 -5.77
C GLY A 21 7.92 -4.74 -4.95
N HIS A 22 7.67 -3.47 -5.31
CA HIS A 22 6.62 -2.67 -4.68
C HIS A 22 5.22 -3.24 -4.89
N MET A 23 4.87 -3.71 -6.09
CA MET A 23 3.58 -4.36 -6.32
C MET A 23 3.40 -5.63 -5.47
N GLN A 24 4.45 -6.45 -5.28
CA GLN A 24 4.37 -7.61 -4.40
C GLN A 24 4.16 -7.21 -2.93
N LYS A 25 4.77 -6.11 -2.49
CA LYS A 25 4.54 -5.54 -1.16
C LYS A 25 3.08 -5.09 -1.00
N ILE A 26 2.55 -4.36 -1.98
CA ILE A 26 1.15 -3.91 -1.97
C ILE A 26 0.19 -5.10 -1.92
N ARG A 27 0.40 -6.15 -2.72
CA ARG A 27 -0.39 -7.40 -2.65
C ARG A 27 -0.42 -8.00 -1.25
N LYS A 28 0.73 -8.02 -0.56
CA LYS A 28 0.82 -8.55 0.80
C LYS A 28 0.06 -7.69 1.81
N GLU A 29 0.14 -6.36 1.66
CA GLU A 29 -0.59 -5.41 2.51
C GLU A 29 -2.10 -5.51 2.28
N LEU A 30 -2.55 -5.59 1.03
CA LEU A 30 -3.96 -5.77 0.68
C LEU A 30 -4.52 -7.10 1.21
N ALA A 31 -3.76 -8.20 1.08
CA ALA A 31 -4.14 -9.49 1.65
C ALA A 31 -4.35 -9.45 3.17
N ALA A 32 -3.61 -8.59 3.88
CA ALA A 32 -3.76 -8.42 5.33
C ALA A 32 -5.00 -7.60 5.74
N LEU A 33 -5.60 -6.86 4.80
CA LEU A 33 -6.83 -6.09 5.04
C LEU A 33 -8.10 -6.94 4.87
N ASN A 34 -7.98 -8.15 4.34
CA ASN A 34 -9.13 -9.04 4.18
C ASN A 34 -9.72 -9.44 5.55
N PRO A 35 -11.05 -9.35 5.72
CA PRO A 35 -11.71 -9.76 6.95
C PRO A 35 -11.42 -11.23 7.31
N PRO A 36 -11.26 -11.59 8.59
CA PRO A 36 -11.08 -12.98 8.98
C PRO A 36 -12.27 -13.83 8.54
N GLY A 37 -12.01 -14.82 7.67
CA GLY A 37 -13.03 -15.71 7.12
C GLY A 37 -13.54 -15.34 5.72
N SER A 38 -13.10 -14.23 5.11
CA SER A 38 -13.30 -14.01 3.68
C SER A 38 -12.51 -15.07 2.89
N PRO A 39 -13.00 -15.53 1.72
CA PRO A 39 -12.26 -16.44 0.86
C PRO A 39 -10.84 -15.93 0.67
N ASP A 40 -9.86 -16.83 0.73
CA ASP A 40 -8.49 -16.46 0.46
C ASP A 40 -8.39 -16.07 -1.02
N HIS A 41 -8.52 -14.78 -1.28
CA HIS A 41 -8.26 -14.20 -2.59
C HIS A 41 -6.74 -14.23 -2.80
N PHE A 42 -6.19 -15.43 -3.00
CA PHE A 42 -4.88 -15.70 -3.57
C PHE A 42 -4.80 -15.28 -5.07
N GLY A 43 -5.61 -14.30 -5.45
CA GLY A 43 -5.65 -13.66 -6.75
C GLY A 43 -4.62 -12.55 -6.90
N GLY A 44 -4.55 -11.99 -8.11
CA GLY A 44 -3.72 -10.79 -8.38
C GLY A 44 -4.15 -9.58 -7.53
N MET A 45 -3.32 -8.53 -7.51
CA MET A 45 -3.62 -7.28 -6.78
C MET A 45 -4.96 -6.69 -7.21
N SER A 46 -5.25 -6.83 -8.51
CA SER A 46 -6.50 -6.48 -9.15
C SER A 46 -7.76 -7.06 -8.48
N GLU A 47 -7.75 -8.35 -8.15
CA GLU A 47 -8.92 -9.03 -7.55
C GLU A 47 -9.13 -8.58 -6.10
N GLN A 48 -8.04 -8.35 -5.37
CA GLN A 48 -8.11 -7.84 -4.00
C GLN A 48 -8.68 -6.41 -3.95
N LEU A 49 -8.31 -5.57 -4.93
CA LEU A 49 -8.84 -4.21 -5.03
C LEU A 49 -10.34 -4.20 -5.38
N ASP A 50 -10.80 -5.11 -6.24
CA ASP A 50 -12.24 -5.26 -6.53
C ASP A 50 -13.02 -5.69 -5.29
N ALA A 51 -12.50 -6.68 -4.55
CA ALA A 51 -13.12 -7.15 -3.31
C ALA A 51 -13.28 -6.02 -2.27
N ILE A 52 -12.34 -5.07 -2.21
CA ILE A 52 -12.45 -3.89 -1.35
C ILE A 52 -13.59 -2.97 -1.82
N VAL A 53 -13.69 -2.69 -3.12
CA VAL A 53 -14.79 -1.88 -3.66
C VAL A 53 -16.13 -2.54 -3.32
N ASP A 54 -16.28 -3.82 -3.64
CA ASP A 54 -17.51 -4.58 -3.39
C ASP A 54 -17.87 -4.62 -1.90
N ALA A 55 -16.89 -4.85 -1.02
CA ALA A 55 -17.11 -4.86 0.43
C ALA A 55 -17.55 -3.48 0.94
N THR A 56 -16.98 -2.40 0.42
CA THR A 56 -17.36 -1.03 0.83
C THR A 56 -18.73 -0.62 0.32
N GLU A 57 -19.11 -1.02 -0.90
CA GLU A 57 -20.47 -0.82 -1.44
C GLU A 57 -21.48 -1.64 -0.65
N GLY A 58 -21.19 -2.93 -0.40
CA GLY A 58 -22.04 -3.80 0.40
C GLY A 58 -22.29 -3.26 1.81
N ALA A 59 -21.25 -2.84 2.51
CA ALA A 59 -21.38 -2.23 3.83
C ALA A 59 -22.23 -0.95 3.80
N THR A 60 -22.09 -0.13 2.75
CA THR A 60 -22.89 1.09 2.58
C THR A 60 -24.36 0.78 2.38
N ASN A 61 -24.69 -0.22 1.54
CA ASN A 61 -26.06 -0.68 1.34
C ASN A 61 -26.68 -1.19 2.66
N THR A 62 -25.95 -2.00 3.43
CA THR A 62 -26.43 -2.46 4.74
C THR A 62 -26.70 -1.32 5.72
N ILE A 63 -25.86 -0.27 5.71
CA ILE A 63 -26.08 0.93 6.53
C ILE A 63 -27.37 1.64 6.09
N MET A 64 -27.57 1.84 4.79
CA MET A 64 -28.77 2.49 4.26
C MET A 64 -30.04 1.70 4.59
N GLU A 65 -30.06 0.39 4.36
CA GLU A 65 -31.18 -0.49 4.72
C GLU A 65 -31.50 -0.47 6.23
N SER A 66 -30.46 -0.40 7.06
CA SER A 66 -30.62 -0.26 8.51
C SER A 66 -31.25 1.08 8.89
N MET A 67 -30.86 2.16 8.21
CA MET A 67 -31.43 3.50 8.42
C MET A 67 -32.88 3.58 7.92
N GLU A 68 -33.23 2.94 6.81
CA GLU A 68 -34.62 2.82 6.34
C GLU A 68 -35.49 2.09 7.37
N SER A 69 -34.97 0.99 7.92
CA SER A 69 -35.66 0.25 8.98
C SER A 69 -35.86 1.08 10.24
N ILE A 70 -34.86 1.87 10.63
CA ILE A 70 -34.96 2.81 11.76
C ILE A 70 -36.05 3.85 11.46
N ASP A 71 -36.08 4.47 10.28
CA ASP A 71 -37.07 5.49 9.93
C ASP A 71 -38.51 4.93 10.00
N SER A 72 -38.71 3.70 9.50
CA SER A 72 -40.00 3.00 9.60
C SER A 72 -40.44 2.82 11.07
N LEU A 73 -39.54 2.31 11.92
CA LEU A 73 -39.81 2.13 13.35
C LEU A 73 -40.10 3.46 14.06
N MET A 74 -39.41 4.54 13.67
CA MET A 74 -39.68 5.88 14.19
C MET A 74 -41.05 6.40 13.78
N GLY A 75 -41.49 6.12 12.54
CA GLY A 75 -42.84 6.42 12.07
C GLY A 75 -43.93 5.70 12.88
N GLU A 76 -43.74 4.41 13.14
CA GLU A 76 -44.64 3.63 14.01
C GLU A 76 -44.69 4.18 15.43
N ALA A 77 -43.52 4.46 16.03
CA ALA A 77 -43.43 5.03 17.37
C ALA A 77 -44.12 6.41 17.46
N ARG A 78 -44.00 7.22 16.41
CA ARG A 78 -44.67 8.52 16.32
C ARG A 78 -46.18 8.41 16.29
N ALA A 79 -46.72 7.46 15.54
CA ALA A 79 -48.16 7.20 15.51
C ALA A 79 -48.70 6.80 16.90
N LEU A 80 -47.93 6.01 17.67
CA LEU A 80 -48.30 5.58 19.02
C LEU A 80 -48.20 6.68 20.08
N ALA A 81 -47.38 7.71 19.84
CA ALA A 81 -47.15 8.81 20.77
C ALA A 81 -47.75 10.15 20.28
N ALA A 82 -48.80 10.10 19.46
CA ALA A 82 -49.40 11.27 18.80
C ALA A 82 -49.80 12.41 19.77
N ASP A 83 -50.18 12.08 21.00
CA ASP A 83 -50.62 13.05 22.01
C ASP A 83 -49.47 13.60 22.89
N ASN A 84 -48.20 13.34 22.53
CA ASN A 84 -47.02 13.78 23.28
C ASN A 84 -46.12 14.72 22.44
N PRO A 85 -46.36 16.04 22.48
CA PRO A 85 -45.59 17.00 21.68
C PRO A 85 -44.06 16.97 21.91
N PRO A 86 -43.55 16.84 23.14
CA PRO A 86 -42.11 16.69 23.37
C PRO A 86 -41.48 15.47 22.67
N LEU A 87 -42.19 14.33 22.59
CA LEU A 87 -41.72 13.17 21.83
C LEU A 87 -41.72 13.43 20.33
N GLY A 88 -42.69 14.17 19.81
CA GLY A 88 -42.73 14.61 18.41
C GLY A 88 -41.47 15.35 17.98
N GLU A 89 -41.00 16.31 18.80
CA GLU A 89 -39.75 17.04 18.53
C GLU A 89 -38.50 16.15 18.53
N ILE A 90 -38.48 15.11 19.36
CA ILE A 90 -37.38 14.13 19.39
C ILE A 90 -37.40 13.31 18.10
N PHE A 91 -38.58 12.88 17.65
CA PHE A 91 -38.70 12.13 16.40
C PHE A 91 -38.26 12.94 15.19
N ASP A 92 -38.62 14.22 15.11
CA ASP A 92 -38.13 15.12 14.05
C ASP A 92 -36.60 15.18 14.03
N LYS A 93 -35.97 15.34 15.20
CA LYS A 93 -34.50 15.34 15.32
C LYS A 93 -33.87 14.02 14.90
N VAL A 94 -34.52 12.88 15.17
CA VAL A 94 -34.02 11.57 14.74
C VAL A 94 -34.13 11.43 13.22
N THR A 95 -35.27 11.79 12.62
CA THR A 95 -35.45 11.78 11.17
C THR A 95 -34.43 12.68 10.46
N ASP A 96 -34.13 13.86 11.02
CA ASP A 96 -33.07 14.73 10.50
C ASP A 96 -31.71 14.01 10.49
N LYS A 97 -31.37 13.26 11.54
CA LYS A 97 -30.12 12.48 11.60
C LYS A 97 -30.09 11.33 10.61
N VAL A 98 -31.21 10.62 10.43
CA VAL A 98 -31.35 9.57 9.43
C VAL A 98 -31.11 10.14 8.02
N ASN A 99 -31.74 11.27 7.70
CA ASN A 99 -31.55 11.95 6.41
C ASN A 99 -30.11 12.39 6.17
N MET A 100 -29.42 12.89 7.21
CA MET A 100 -27.99 13.22 7.12
C MET A 100 -27.13 12.00 6.79
N VAL A 101 -27.47 10.82 7.32
CA VAL A 101 -26.75 9.58 7.02
C VAL A 101 -26.99 9.16 5.56
N PHE A 102 -28.24 9.21 5.07
CA PHE A 102 -28.53 8.94 3.66
C PHE A 102 -27.76 9.86 2.71
N GLU A 103 -27.74 11.16 3.00
CA GLU A 103 -26.98 12.11 2.19
C GLU A 103 -25.48 11.79 2.22
N ALA A 104 -24.91 11.50 3.39
CA ALA A 104 -23.51 11.12 3.51
C ALA A 104 -23.18 9.83 2.73
N CYS A 105 -24.03 8.80 2.82
CA CYS A 105 -23.88 7.56 2.08
C CYS A 105 -24.08 7.75 0.57
N SER A 106 -24.89 8.71 0.11
CA SER A 106 -25.05 8.98 -1.33
C SER A 106 -23.76 9.48 -2.00
N PHE A 107 -22.86 10.15 -1.27
CA PHE A 107 -21.53 10.53 -1.76
C PHE A 107 -20.59 9.33 -1.92
N GLN A 108 -20.92 8.17 -1.33
CA GLN A 108 -20.16 6.94 -1.51
C GLN A 108 -20.24 6.45 -2.96
N ASP A 109 -21.34 6.62 -3.69
CA ASP A 109 -21.43 6.21 -5.12
C ASP A 109 -20.35 6.91 -5.98
N ILE A 110 -20.21 8.24 -5.83
CA ILE A 110 -19.15 8.99 -6.53
C ILE A 110 -17.76 8.53 -6.08
N THR A 111 -17.61 8.18 -4.81
CA THR A 111 -16.34 7.67 -4.26
C THR A 111 -16.01 6.29 -4.82
N GLY A 112 -16.98 5.37 -4.87
CA GLY A 112 -16.87 4.04 -5.48
C GLY A 112 -16.46 4.14 -6.94
N GLN A 113 -17.15 4.98 -7.73
CA GLN A 113 -16.78 5.20 -9.13
C GLN A 113 -15.34 5.73 -9.31
N ARG A 114 -14.88 6.63 -8.43
CA ARG A 114 -13.51 7.15 -8.45
C ARG A 114 -12.49 6.06 -8.08
N ILE A 115 -12.78 5.28 -7.05
CA ILE A 115 -11.92 4.16 -6.63
C ILE A 115 -11.84 3.14 -7.77
N SER A 116 -12.96 2.73 -8.36
CA SER A 116 -12.99 1.79 -9.49
C SER A 116 -12.14 2.26 -10.67
N LYS A 117 -12.10 3.56 -10.98
CA LYS A 117 -11.19 4.11 -12.00
C LYS A 117 -9.71 3.99 -11.62
N VAL A 118 -9.37 4.27 -10.37
CA VAL A 118 -8.00 4.11 -9.84
C VAL A 118 -7.60 2.64 -9.88
N VAL A 119 -8.46 1.75 -9.39
CA VAL A 119 -8.27 0.30 -9.39
C VAL A 119 -8.00 -0.18 -10.81
N ASN A 120 -8.84 0.15 -11.79
CA ASN A 120 -8.64 -0.22 -13.19
C ASN A 120 -7.29 0.26 -13.77
N SER A 121 -6.83 1.45 -13.37
CA SER A 121 -5.53 1.97 -13.77
C SER A 121 -4.38 1.17 -13.16
N LEU A 122 -4.50 0.76 -11.90
CA LEU A 122 -3.53 -0.11 -11.23
C LEU A 122 -3.49 -1.51 -11.86
N LYS A 123 -4.63 -2.07 -12.26
CA LYS A 123 -4.70 -3.35 -12.99
C LYS A 123 -3.90 -3.29 -14.29
N PHE A 124 -4.07 -2.21 -15.06
CA PHE A 124 -3.34 -2.00 -16.30
C PHE A 124 -1.81 -1.94 -16.09
N VAL A 125 -1.37 -1.24 -15.05
CA VAL A 125 0.06 -1.18 -14.69
C VAL A 125 0.57 -2.57 -14.28
N GLU A 126 -0.17 -3.29 -13.44
CA GLU A 126 0.17 -4.64 -13.00
C GLU A 126 0.32 -5.60 -14.19
N GLU A 127 -0.64 -5.61 -15.12
CA GLU A 127 -0.60 -6.43 -16.33
C GLU A 127 0.64 -6.11 -17.19
N ARG A 128 0.92 -4.82 -17.39
CA ARG A 128 2.05 -4.41 -18.24
C ARG A 128 3.39 -4.78 -17.62
N VAL A 129 3.57 -4.57 -16.32
CA VAL A 129 4.80 -4.95 -15.62
C VAL A 129 4.98 -6.47 -15.64
N ASN A 130 3.93 -7.24 -15.36
CA ASN A 130 3.99 -8.70 -15.45
C ASN A 130 4.35 -9.17 -16.86
N THR A 131 3.79 -8.55 -17.89
CA THR A 131 4.10 -8.87 -19.30
C THR A 131 5.57 -8.62 -19.65
N ILE A 132 6.12 -7.47 -19.22
CA ILE A 132 7.53 -7.13 -19.47
C ILE A 132 8.46 -8.11 -18.73
N ILE A 133 8.14 -8.47 -17.49
CA ILE A 133 8.89 -9.45 -16.70
C ILE A 133 8.89 -10.82 -17.35
N LEU A 134 7.73 -11.29 -17.82
CA LEU A 134 7.63 -12.56 -18.55
C LEU A 134 8.47 -12.54 -19.84
N THR A 135 8.49 -11.40 -20.54
CA THR A 135 9.27 -11.22 -21.78
C THR A 135 10.77 -11.24 -21.54
N TRP A 136 11.25 -10.72 -20.40
CA TRP A 136 12.69 -10.68 -20.08
C TRP A 136 13.25 -12.02 -19.61
N GLY A 137 12.40 -12.95 -19.15
CA GLY A 137 12.83 -14.25 -18.68
C GLY A 137 13.48 -14.23 -17.29
N ARG A 138 13.38 -15.36 -16.58
CA ARG A 138 13.73 -15.49 -15.16
C ARG A 138 15.23 -15.26 -14.87
N GLU A 139 16.11 -15.63 -15.80
CA GLU A 139 17.56 -15.53 -15.64
C GLU A 139 18.05 -14.07 -15.66
N GLU A 140 17.53 -13.24 -16.56
CA GLU A 140 17.89 -11.83 -16.67
C GLU A 140 17.36 -11.02 -15.47
N LEU A 141 16.18 -11.35 -14.96
CA LEU A 141 15.63 -10.75 -13.74
C LEU A 141 16.48 -11.08 -12.51
N THR A 142 16.98 -12.32 -12.43
CA THR A 142 17.83 -12.75 -11.31
C THR A 142 19.15 -11.97 -11.29
N LYS A 143 19.75 -11.73 -12.46
CA LYS A 143 20.97 -10.90 -12.58
C LYS A 143 20.75 -9.47 -12.09
N VAL A 144 19.66 -8.84 -12.51
CA VAL A 144 19.31 -7.46 -12.10
C VAL A 144 19.05 -7.38 -10.59
N VAL A 145 18.38 -8.38 -9.99
CA VAL A 145 18.15 -8.42 -8.54
C VAL A 145 19.47 -8.58 -7.75
N VAL A 146 20.43 -9.34 -8.27
CA VAL A 146 21.76 -9.49 -7.66
C VAL A 146 22.53 -8.18 -7.76
N GLU A 147 22.55 -7.54 -8.92
CA GLU A 147 23.19 -6.22 -9.11
C GLU A 147 22.60 -5.15 -8.18
N ILE A 148 21.27 -5.10 -8.00
CA ILE A 148 20.61 -4.18 -7.05
C ILE A 148 21.06 -4.42 -5.61
N LYS A 149 21.28 -5.69 -5.21
CA LYS A 149 21.74 -6.02 -3.86
C LYS A 149 23.23 -5.71 -3.65
N GLU A 150 24.05 -5.81 -4.70
CA GLU A 150 25.48 -5.49 -4.64
C GLU A 150 25.75 -3.97 -4.66
N GLU A 151 24.85 -3.18 -5.26
CA GLU A 151 24.92 -1.73 -5.31
C GLU A 151 24.40 -1.00 -4.07
N ASP A 152 23.81 -1.68 -3.07
CA ASP A 152 23.38 -1.08 -1.79
C ASP A 152 24.63 -0.68 -0.96
N PRO A 153 25.10 0.58 -1.03
CA PRO A 153 26.38 0.98 -0.44
C PRO A 153 26.25 1.11 1.08
N ASP A 154 25.03 1.29 1.58
CA ASP A 154 24.75 1.52 2.99
C ASP A 154 24.92 0.24 3.80
N LYS A 155 24.72 -0.94 3.19
CA LYS A 155 25.06 -2.23 3.83
C LYS A 155 26.56 -2.42 4.08
N LYS A 156 27.43 -1.81 3.26
CA LYS A 156 28.89 -1.83 3.48
C LYS A 156 29.33 -0.86 4.59
N LEU A 157 28.47 0.07 5.00
CA LEU A 157 28.73 1.03 6.07
C LEU A 157 28.17 0.60 7.44
N LEU A 158 27.38 -0.49 7.48
CA LEU A 158 26.84 -1.07 8.73
C LEU A 158 27.86 -2.00 9.41
N HIS A 159 29.07 -1.52 9.65
CA HIS A 159 29.89 -2.10 10.71
C HIS A 159 29.39 -1.51 12.03
N GLY A 160 28.57 -2.29 12.75
CA GLY A 160 28.15 -1.94 14.11
C GLY A 160 29.35 -1.82 15.07
N PRO A 161 29.13 -1.37 16.31
CA PRO A 161 30.20 -1.25 17.31
C PRO A 161 31.00 -2.56 17.37
N GLN A 162 32.31 -2.47 17.17
CA GLN A 162 33.19 -3.64 17.19
C GLN A 162 33.07 -4.33 18.56
N LEU A 163 32.99 -5.67 18.55
CA LEU A 163 32.93 -6.47 19.78
C LEU A 163 34.15 -6.18 20.66
N PRO A 164 34.05 -6.26 22.00
CA PRO A 164 35.17 -6.04 22.90
C PRO A 164 36.37 -6.93 22.52
N GLY A 165 37.51 -6.31 22.20
CA GLY A 165 38.74 -7.01 21.77
C GLY A 165 38.90 -7.20 20.25
N GLN A 166 37.91 -6.82 19.44
CA GLN A 166 38.01 -6.75 17.97
C GLN A 166 38.17 -5.31 17.46
N GLY A 167 38.41 -4.38 18.39
CA GLY A 167 38.79 -3.00 18.15
C GLY A 167 40.07 -2.87 17.34
N VAL A 168 40.17 -1.87 16.46
CA VAL A 168 41.49 -1.42 15.97
C VAL A 168 42.34 -1.06 17.19
N THR A 169 43.51 -1.68 17.34
CA THR A 169 44.35 -1.45 18.52
C THR A 169 45.14 -0.14 18.36
N GLN A 170 45.56 0.47 19.47
CA GLN A 170 46.40 1.67 19.40
C GLN A 170 47.70 1.42 18.63
N ALA A 171 48.25 0.19 18.70
CA ALA A 171 49.42 -0.19 17.90
C ALA A 171 49.14 -0.21 16.38
N ASP A 172 47.91 -0.56 15.97
CA ASP A 172 47.49 -0.51 14.57
C ASP A 172 47.30 0.95 14.11
N VAL A 173 46.76 1.80 14.99
CA VAL A 173 46.62 3.25 14.75
C VAL A 173 47.99 3.90 14.62
N ASP A 174 48.92 3.59 15.52
CA ASP A 174 50.29 4.13 15.52
C ASP A 174 51.09 3.65 14.30
N LYS A 175 50.79 2.47 13.78
CA LYS A 175 51.39 1.96 12.52
C LYS A 175 50.82 2.66 11.28
N MET A 176 49.55 3.09 11.33
CA MET A 176 48.89 3.80 10.22
C MET A 176 49.17 5.31 10.23
N LEU A 177 49.38 5.91 11.40
CA LEU A 177 49.55 7.36 11.59
C LEU A 177 50.95 7.75 12.09
N GLY A 178 51.85 6.77 12.27
CA GLY A 178 53.23 7.00 12.68
C GLY A 178 54.02 7.83 11.68
N GLN A 179 54.91 8.65 12.20
CA GLN A 179 55.75 9.61 11.45
C GLN A 179 56.45 8.97 10.24
N ASP A 180 56.88 7.71 10.35
CA ASP A 180 57.55 6.95 9.28
C ASP A 180 56.68 6.71 8.03
N ALA A 181 55.35 6.62 8.19
CA ALA A 181 54.41 6.48 7.08
C ALA A 181 54.11 7.83 6.41
N ILE A 182 54.12 8.91 7.19
CA ILE A 182 53.96 10.28 6.71
C ILE A 182 55.23 10.74 5.95
N ASP A 183 56.42 10.41 6.47
CA ASP A 183 57.70 10.75 5.85
C ASP A 183 57.90 10.02 4.51
N LYS A 184 57.31 8.83 4.30
CA LYS A 184 57.29 8.13 3.00
C LYS A 184 56.33 8.72 1.96
N LEU A 185 55.37 9.55 2.38
CA LEU A 185 54.39 10.18 1.50
C LEU A 185 54.83 11.57 1.01
N PHE A 186 55.79 12.20 1.71
CA PHE A 186 56.27 13.55 1.43
C PHE A 186 57.79 13.67 1.27
N GLY A 187 58.52 12.55 1.26
CA GLY A 187 59.95 12.44 0.95
C GLY A 187 60.23 11.95 -0.46
#